data_AF-A0A445AJX5-F1
#
_entry.id   AF-A0A445AJX5-F1
#
_cell.length_a   1.000
_cell.length_b   1.000
_cell.length_c   1.000
_cell.angle_alpha   90.00
_cell.angle_beta   90.00
_cell.angle_gamma   90.00
#
_symmetry.space_group_name_H-M   'P 1'
#
loop_
_entity.id
_entity.type
_entity.pdbx_description
1 polymer ?
#
loop_
_entity_poly.entity_id
_entity_poly.type
_entity_poly.pdbx_seq_one_letter_code
_entity_poly.pdbx_strand_id
1 'polypeptide(L)'
;MTNLDGTVWNVKSVIRKHIKKETTTFLAHVSDQSATTTFVLFDGEAKKLLNTTTSNLITLQKSNDIEAPPQLKNLCNFTLIFEVKLNDFNLKEGSQQYTVTKTFVPTKNTEPQHPLQQIK
;
A
#
# COMPACT_ATOMS: atom_id res chain seq x y z
N MET A 1 18.55 16.27 -5.53
CA MET A 1 18.45 15.78 -4.14
C MET A 1 17.02 15.28 -3.95
N THR A 2 16.81 13.97 -3.89
CA THR A 2 15.49 13.37 -3.63
C THR A 2 15.41 13.03 -2.15
N ASN A 3 14.73 13.88 -1.37
CA ASN A 3 14.36 13.56 0.00
C ASN A 3 13.19 12.56 -0.07
N LEU A 4 13.44 11.34 0.39
CA LEU A 4 12.39 10.36 0.66
C LEU A 4 12.04 10.52 2.14
N ASP A 5 11.09 11.40 2.43
CA ASP A 5 10.52 11.56 3.76
C ASP A 5 9.67 10.32 4.08
N GLY A 6 10.19 9.47 4.95
CA GLY A 6 9.60 8.18 5.30
C GLY A 6 8.36 8.35 6.18
N THR A 7 7.20 8.50 5.56
CA THR A 7 5.92 8.46 6.26
C THR A 7 5.52 7.02 6.61
N VAL A 8 5.03 6.85 7.84
CA VAL A 8 4.64 5.60 8.49
C VAL A 8 3.13 5.42 8.31
N TRP A 9 2.70 4.38 7.59
CA TRP A 9 1.27 4.19 7.26
C TRP A 9 0.67 2.90 7.83
N ASN A 10 -0.56 2.99 8.34
CA ASN A 10 -1.43 1.87 8.74
C ASN A 10 -2.25 1.37 7.55
N VAL A 11 -2.37 0.07 7.34
CA VAL A 11 -2.99 -0.51 6.14
C VAL A 11 -4.42 -1.01 6.40
N LYS A 12 -5.33 -0.75 5.46
CA LYS A 12 -6.65 -1.38 5.26
C LYS A 12 -6.66 -1.89 3.81
N SER A 13 -7.23 -3.06 3.51
CA SER A 13 -7.05 -3.68 2.18
C SER A 13 -8.34 -3.91 1.40
N VAL A 14 -8.26 -3.73 0.06
CA VAL A 14 -9.29 -4.11 -0.91
C VAL A 14 -8.62 -4.71 -2.14
N ILE A 15 -9.07 -5.87 -2.62
CA ILE A 15 -8.54 -6.50 -3.84
C ILE A 15 -9.43 -6.11 -5.03
N ARG A 16 -8.85 -5.60 -6.12
CA ARG A 16 -9.57 -5.34 -7.38
C ARG A 16 -8.83 -5.97 -8.56
N LYS A 17 -9.58 -6.68 -9.42
CA LYS A 17 -9.08 -7.24 -10.69
C LYS A 17 -9.42 -6.26 -11.83
N HIS A 18 -8.40 -5.74 -12.53
CA HIS A 18 -8.62 -5.00 -13.77
C HIS A 18 -8.45 -5.91 -14.99
N ILE A 19 -9.56 -6.20 -15.69
CA ILE A 19 -9.60 -7.05 -16.89
C ILE A 19 -9.21 -6.22 -18.12
N LYS A 20 -7.93 -5.87 -18.29
CA LYS A 20 -7.40 -5.42 -19.62
C LYS A 20 -5.98 -5.90 -19.93
N LYS A 21 -5.20 -6.33 -18.92
CA LYS A 21 -3.94 -7.10 -19.03
C LYS A 21 -3.90 -8.02 -17.81
N GLU A 22 -3.32 -9.21 -17.89
CA GLU A 22 -3.28 -10.24 -16.84
C GLU A 22 -2.45 -9.86 -15.60
N THR A 23 -2.50 -8.61 -15.16
CA THR A 23 -1.77 -8.14 -13.98
C THR A 23 -2.78 -7.97 -12.86
N THR A 24 -2.62 -8.77 -11.81
CA THR A 24 -3.43 -8.61 -10.60
C THR A 24 -2.78 -7.52 -9.75
N THR A 25 -3.60 -6.58 -9.26
CA THR A 25 -3.12 -5.48 -8.41
C THR A 25 -3.81 -5.56 -7.05
N PHE A 26 -3.04 -5.33 -6.00
CA PHE A 26 -3.53 -5.22 -4.64
C PHE A 26 -3.69 -3.74 -4.28
N LEU A 27 -4.86 -3.34 -3.75
CA LEU A 27 -5.07 -1.98 -3.26
C LEU A 27 -4.97 -1.95 -1.73
N ALA A 28 -4.02 -1.16 -1.25
CA ALA A 28 -3.84 -0.87 0.16
C ALA A 28 -4.38 0.55 0.43
N HIS A 29 -5.48 0.65 1.16
CA HIS A 29 -5.93 1.90 1.76
C HIS A 29 -5.09 2.17 2.99
N VAL A 30 -4.25 3.18 2.95
CA VAL A 30 -3.30 3.43 4.03
C VAL A 30 -3.58 4.75 4.73
N SER A 31 -3.34 4.83 6.03
CA SER A 31 -3.56 6.04 6.83
C SER A 31 -2.42 6.28 7.81
N ASP A 32 -1.94 7.52 7.89
CA ASP A 32 -1.02 8.00 8.91
C ASP A 32 -1.72 9.09 9.78
N GLN A 33 -0.95 9.90 10.51
CA GLN A 33 -1.50 10.99 11.31
C GLN A 33 -2.03 12.16 10.45
N SER A 34 -1.65 12.24 9.17
CA SER A 34 -1.97 13.36 8.30
C SER A 34 -3.19 13.09 7.42
N ALA A 35 -3.25 11.93 6.78
CA ALA A 35 -4.24 11.64 5.75
C ALA A 35 -4.45 10.13 5.55
N THR A 36 -5.44 9.82 4.71
CA THR A 36 -5.67 8.48 4.18
C THR A 36 -5.53 8.52 2.66
N THR A 37 -4.92 7.49 2.08
CA THR A 37 -4.70 7.39 0.63
C THR A 37 -4.81 5.93 0.15
N THR A 38 -4.71 5.71 -1.16
CA THR A 38 -4.74 4.36 -1.76
C THR A 38 -3.46 4.09 -2.52
N PHE A 39 -2.81 2.99 -2.15
CA PHE A 39 -1.61 2.47 -2.79
C PHE A 39 -1.94 1.29 -3.67
N VAL A 40 -1.36 1.28 -4.87
CA VAL A 40 -1.43 0.20 -5.84
C VAL A 40 -0.15 -0.60 -5.76
N LEU A 41 -0.26 -1.87 -5.38
CA LEU A 41 0.84 -2.81 -5.33
C LEU A 41 0.69 -3.83 -6.45
N PHE A 42 1.73 -3.95 -7.26
CA PHE A 42 1.83 -5.02 -8.24
C PHE A 42 2.22 -6.34 -7.57
N ASP A 43 1.94 -7.47 -8.23
CA ASP A 43 2.10 -8.82 -7.69
C ASP A 43 3.43 -9.06 -6.97
N GLY A 44 4.54 -8.49 -7.46
CA GLY A 44 5.86 -8.61 -6.82
C GLY A 44 5.90 -8.08 -5.38
N GLU A 45 5.50 -6.82 -5.17
CA GLU A 45 5.48 -6.22 -3.84
C GLU A 45 4.31 -6.76 -2.99
N ALA A 46 3.14 -6.98 -3.61
CA ALA A 46 1.99 -7.56 -2.93
C ALA A 46 2.32 -8.94 -2.35
N LYS A 47 3.02 -9.79 -3.11
CA LYS A 47 3.43 -11.13 -2.65
C LYS A 47 4.39 -11.09 -1.46
N LYS A 48 5.31 -10.13 -1.43
CA LYS A 48 6.23 -9.95 -0.29
C LYS A 48 5.47 -9.63 1.00
N LEU A 49 4.45 -8.77 0.91
CA LEU A 49 3.65 -8.39 2.07
C LEU A 49 2.67 -9.48 2.52
N LEU A 50 2.02 -10.14 1.56
CA LEU A 50 0.91 -11.05 1.83
C LEU A 50 1.37 -12.51 2.01
N ASN A 51 2.63 -12.80 1.68
CA ASN A 51 3.20 -14.14 1.59
C ASN A 51 2.34 -15.10 0.72
N THR A 52 1.63 -14.55 -0.26
CA THR A 52 0.79 -15.27 -1.23
C THR A 52 0.57 -14.41 -2.47
N THR A 53 0.10 -14.99 -3.56
CA THR A 53 -0.22 -14.24 -4.78
C THR A 53 -1.59 -13.58 -4.68
N THR A 54 -1.79 -12.45 -5.34
CA THR A 54 -3.11 -11.80 -5.36
C THR A 54 -4.15 -12.66 -6.09
N SER A 55 -3.75 -13.47 -7.06
CA SER A 55 -4.64 -14.44 -7.72
C SER A 55 -5.12 -15.55 -6.78
N ASN A 56 -4.26 -16.04 -5.87
CA ASN A 56 -4.68 -17.00 -4.84
C ASN A 56 -5.71 -16.38 -3.90
N LEU A 57 -5.50 -15.12 -3.49
CA LEU A 57 -6.45 -14.40 -2.63
C LEU A 57 -7.81 -14.18 -3.32
N ILE A 58 -7.83 -13.85 -4.62
CA ILE A 58 -9.08 -13.76 -5.39
C ILE A 58 -9.83 -15.10 -5.38
N THR A 59 -9.10 -16.22 -5.48
CA THR A 59 -9.70 -17.56 -5.47
C THR A 59 -10.30 -17.89 -4.11
N LEU A 60 -9.58 -17.56 -3.02
CA LEU A 60 -10.07 -17.70 -1.64
C LEU A 60 -11.27 -16.79 -1.36
N GLN A 61 -11.33 -15.60 -1.94
CA GLN A 61 -12.47 -14.70 -1.75
C GLN A 61 -13.74 -15.17 -2.48
N LYS A 62 -13.60 -15.97 -3.55
CA LYS A 62 -14.73 -16.50 -4.33
C LYS A 62 -15.43 -17.69 -3.67
N SER A 63 -14.85 -18.31 -2.64
CA SER A 63 -15.43 -19.48 -1.99
C SER A 63 -16.57 -19.18 -1.01
N ASN A 64 -17.21 -17.99 -1.09
CA ASN A 64 -18.30 -17.54 -0.21
C ASN A 64 -17.94 -17.48 1.29
N ASP A 65 -16.65 -17.48 1.64
CA ASP A 65 -16.24 -17.17 3.00
C ASP A 65 -16.53 -15.69 3.28
N ILE A 66 -17.40 -15.43 4.27
CA ILE A 66 -17.75 -14.06 4.71
C ILE A 66 -16.51 -13.36 5.30
N GLU A 67 -15.52 -14.14 5.70
CA GLU A 67 -14.35 -13.69 6.41
C GLU A 67 -13.17 -13.45 5.47
N ALA A 68 -12.52 -12.28 5.60
CA ALA A 68 -11.33 -11.97 4.83
C ALA A 68 -10.20 -12.99 5.14
N PRO A 69 -9.43 -13.43 4.12
CA PRO A 69 -8.30 -14.34 4.32
C PRO A 69 -7.39 -13.88 5.47
N PRO A 70 -6.88 -14.79 6.32
CA PRO A 70 -6.03 -14.43 7.47
C PRO A 70 -4.84 -13.53 7.12
N GLN A 71 -4.29 -13.70 5.92
CA GLN A 71 -3.19 -12.89 5.39
C GLN A 71 -3.57 -11.41 5.27
N LEU A 72 -4.80 -11.10 4.86
CA LEU A 72 -5.30 -9.72 4.76
C LEU A 72 -5.53 -9.09 6.13
N LYS A 73 -6.06 -9.88 7.08
CA LYS A 73 -6.27 -9.42 8.46
C LYS A 73 -4.96 -9.09 9.15
N ASN A 74 -3.95 -9.95 8.99
CA ASN A 74 -2.64 -9.72 9.57
C ASN A 74 -1.99 -8.47 9.00
N LEU A 75 -2.16 -8.19 7.70
CA LEU A 75 -1.63 -6.99 7.06
C LEU A 75 -2.14 -5.70 7.70
N CYS A 76 -3.40 -5.68 8.17
CA CYS A 76 -3.99 -4.49 8.79
C CYS A 76 -3.32 -4.07 10.12
N ASN A 77 -2.51 -4.96 10.73
CA ASN A 77 -1.79 -4.69 11.97
C ASN A 77 -0.35 -4.24 11.74
N PHE A 78 0.08 -4.07 10.48
CA PHE A 78 1.43 -3.63 10.16
C PHE A 78 1.50 -2.14 9.83
N THR A 79 2.57 -1.56 10.35
CA THR A 79 3.09 -0.27 9.93
C THR A 79 4.21 -0.49 8.93
N LEU A 80 4.16 0.20 7.80
CA LEU A 80 5.12 0.04 6.71
C LEU A 80 5.58 1.40 6.16
N ILE A 81 6.76 1.38 5.55
CA ILE A 81 7.29 2.48 4.74
C ILE A 81 7.14 2.08 3.27
N PHE A 82 6.66 3.01 2.45
CA PHE A 82 6.41 2.79 1.03
C PHE A 82 7.24 3.75 0.19
N GLU A 83 8.00 3.20 -0.77
CA GLU A 83 8.55 3.99 -1.88
C GLU A 83 7.47 4.08 -2.96
N VAL A 84 7.10 5.30 -3.36
CA VAL A 84 6.03 5.54 -4.35
C VAL A 84 6.57 6.22 -5.59
N LYS A 85 6.06 5.81 -6.76
CA LYS A 85 6.31 6.49 -8.03
C LYS A 85 5.21 7.51 -8.29
N LEU A 86 5.59 8.78 -8.37
CA LEU A 86 4.73 9.88 -8.79
C LEU A 86 4.72 10.04 -10.31
N ASN A 87 3.59 10.46 -10.86
CA ASN A 87 3.43 10.77 -12.27
C ASN A 87 2.50 11.99 -12.46
N ASP A 88 2.20 12.35 -13.70
CA ASP A 88 1.34 13.50 -14.03
C ASP A 88 -0.07 13.39 -13.44
N PHE A 89 -0.64 12.20 -13.30
CA PHE A 89 -1.93 12.02 -12.63
C PHE A 89 -1.86 12.42 -11.15
N ASN A 90 -0.74 12.15 -10.48
CA ASN A 90 -0.56 12.54 -9.09
C ASN A 90 -0.23 14.04 -8.96
N LEU A 91 0.67 14.53 -9.81
CA LEU A 91 1.27 15.86 -9.65
C LEU A 91 0.43 16.99 -10.28
N LYS A 92 -0.27 16.70 -11.38
CA LYS A 92 -1.05 17.71 -12.12
C LYS A 92 -2.55 17.56 -11.88
N GLU A 93 -3.04 16.33 -11.84
CA GLU A 93 -4.48 16.04 -11.69
C GLU A 93 -4.89 15.83 -10.23
N GLY A 94 -3.94 15.74 -9.29
CA GLY A 94 -4.22 15.59 -7.86
C GLY A 94 -4.73 14.20 -7.46
N SER A 95 -4.50 13.17 -8.28
CA SER A 95 -4.91 11.80 -7.96
C SER A 95 -4.17 11.26 -6.73
N GLN A 96 -4.94 10.81 -5.73
CA GLN A 96 -4.43 10.18 -4.51
C GLN A 96 -4.25 8.66 -4.64
N GLN A 97 -4.08 8.16 -5.87
CA GLN A 97 -3.73 6.76 -6.12
C GLN A 97 -2.25 6.66 -6.52
N TYR A 98 -1.45 6.07 -5.64
CA TYR A 98 0.01 6.02 -5.83
C TYR A 98 0.50 4.61 -6.13
N THR A 99 1.43 4.48 -7.08
CA THR A 99 2.05 3.19 -7.38
C THR A 99 3.22 2.95 -6.44
N VAL A 100 3.18 1.84 -5.71
CA VAL A 100 4.29 1.42 -4.84
C VAL A 100 5.36 0.72 -5.67
N THR A 101 6.61 1.14 -5.51
CA THR A 101 7.78 0.49 -6.12
C THR A 101 8.49 -0.42 -5.13
N LYS A 102 8.49 -0.10 -3.83
CA LYS A 102 9.09 -0.91 -2.76
C LYS A 102 8.37 -0.74 -1.42
N THR A 103 8.42 -1.78 -0.59
CA THR A 103 7.96 -1.74 0.81
C THR A 103 9.04 -2.13 1.81
N PHE A 104 9.03 -1.47 2.98
CA PHE A 104 9.97 -1.73 4.06
C PHE A 104 9.26 -1.83 5.42
N VAL A 105 9.81 -2.65 6.31
CA VAL A 105 9.41 -2.69 7.73
C VAL A 105 10.19 -1.61 8.48
N PRO A 106 9.52 -0.73 9.24
CA PRO A 106 10.20 0.26 10.07
C PRO A 106 11.10 -0.44 11.08
N THR A 107 12.40 -0.09 11.08
CA THR A 107 13.30 -0.39 12.20
C THR A 107 13.29 0.78 13.19
N LYS A 108 13.72 0.57 14.45
CA LYS A 108 13.75 1.62 15.50
C LYS A 108 14.49 2.92 15.09
N ASN A 109 15.32 2.87 14.04
CA ASN A 109 16.08 4.00 13.53
C ASN A 109 15.47 4.66 12.28
N THR A 110 14.26 4.24 11.87
CA THR A 110 13.58 4.69 10.63
C THR A 110 12.44 5.66 10.90
N GLU A 111 12.14 5.94 12.17
CA GLU A 111 11.26 7.03 12.57
C GLU A 111 11.88 8.36 12.08
N PRO A 112 11.16 9.18 11.30
CA PRO A 112 11.67 10.47 10.87
C PRO A 112 11.92 11.35 12.11
N GLN A 113 13.17 11.79 12.29
CA GLN A 113 13.57 12.66 13.40
C GLN A 113 13.09 14.12 13.27
N HIS A 114 12.15 14.41 12.38
CA HIS A 114 11.67 15.76 12.15
C HIS A 114 10.15 15.83 12.28
N PRO A 115 9.61 16.58 13.25
CA PRO A 115 8.21 16.96 13.25
C PRO A 115 7.87 17.64 11.93
N LEU A 116 6.71 17.29 11.35
CA LEU A 116 6.16 17.97 10.19
C LEU A 116 6.20 19.49 10.43
N GLN A 117 7.02 20.21 9.68
CA GLN A 117 6.98 21.66 9.72
C GLN A 117 5.64 22.07 9.10
N GLN A 118 4.72 22.57 9.94
CA GLN A 118 3.55 23.28 9.47
C GLN A 118 4.04 24.47 8.65
N ILE A 119 3.85 24.39 7.33
CA ILE A 119 4.04 25.52 6.43
C ILE A 119 2.91 26.49 6.79
N LYS A 120 3.29 27.63 7.37
CA LYS A 120 2.40 28.73 7.75
C LYS A 120 2.05 29.59 6.55
#